data_AF-A0A7L5YTN0-F1
#
_entry.id   AF-A0A7L5YTN0-F1
#
_cell.length_a   1.000
_cell.length_b   1.000
_cell.length_c   1.000
_cell.angle_alpha   90.00
_cell.angle_beta   90.00
_cell.angle_gamma   90.00
#
_symmetry.space_group_name_H-M   'P 1'
#
loop_
_entity.id
_entity.type
_entity.pdbx_description
1 polymer ?
#
loop_
_entity_poly.entity_id
_entity_poly.type
_entity_poly.pdbx_seq_one_letter_code
_entity_poly.pdbx_strand_id
1 'polypeptide(L)' 'MEKLEHRLTMTPTTPFDAALDVIDRLPLDDQEAIIEIVRKRIIDRRRREIADNAQATLQAFREGRAALGQ' A
#
# COMPACT_ATOMS: atom_id res chain seq x y z
N MET A 1 -39.02 -15.80 -12.48
CA MET A 1 -37.64 -16.30 -12.39
C MET A 1 -36.74 -15.12 -12.06
N GLU A 2 -36.60 -14.76 -10.78
CA GLU A 2 -35.74 -13.60 -10.41
C GLU A 2 -35.15 -13.73 -8.99
N LYS A 3 -35.21 -14.94 -8.41
CA LYS A 3 -34.72 -15.22 -7.05
C LYS A 3 -33.44 -16.05 -7.01
N LEU A 4 -32.75 -16.23 -8.16
CA LEU A 4 -31.61 -17.15 -8.27
C LEU A 4 -30.26 -16.50 -8.57
N GLU A 5 -30.20 -15.20 -8.89
CA GLU A 5 -28.92 -14.52 -9.15
C GLU A 5 -28.28 -13.94 -7.88
N HIS A 6 -29.06 -13.83 -6.79
CA HIS A 6 -28.59 -13.25 -5.53
C HIS A 6 -27.74 -14.21 -4.67
N ARG A 7 -27.39 -15.40 -5.15
CA ARG A 7 -26.93 -16.52 -4.30
C ARG A 7 -25.64 -17.25 -4.72
N LEU A 8 -24.85 -16.68 -5.61
CA LEU A 8 -23.48 -17.10 -5.94
C LEU A 8 -22.67 -15.80 -6.07
N THR A 9 -22.00 -15.25 -5.07
CA THR A 9 -20.92 -15.85 -4.27
C THR A 9 -20.77 -15.05 -2.96
N MET A 10 -21.28 -15.57 -1.84
CA MET A 10 -21.03 -14.99 -0.52
C MET A 10 -19.86 -15.74 0.13
N THR A 11 -18.67 -15.66 -0.47
CA THR A 11 -17.41 -15.86 0.26
C THR A 11 -17.22 -14.66 1.18
N PRO A 12 -16.64 -14.80 2.39
CA PRO A 12 -16.30 -13.64 3.21
C PRO A 12 -15.30 -12.78 2.42
N THR A 13 -15.82 -11.72 1.79
CA THR A 13 -15.05 -10.83 0.95
C THR A 13 -14.04 -10.13 1.82
N THR A 14 -12.76 -10.43 1.63
CA THR A 14 -11.72 -9.68 2.34
C THR A 14 -11.79 -8.22 1.89
N PRO A 15 -11.28 -7.27 2.68
CA PRO A 15 -11.20 -5.88 2.22
C PRO A 15 -10.45 -5.74 0.89
N PHE A 16 -9.56 -6.69 0.58
CA PHE A 16 -8.86 -6.76 -0.70
C PHE A 16 -9.78 -7.17 -1.85
N ASP A 17 -10.53 -8.26 -1.68
CA ASP A 17 -11.48 -8.73 -2.70
C ASP A 17 -12.55 -7.67 -2.99
N ALA A 18 -13.03 -6.98 -1.95
CA ALA A 18 -14.00 -5.90 -2.09
C ALA A 18 -13.43 -4.70 -2.88
N ALA A 19 -12.13 -4.43 -2.75
CA ALA A 19 -11.46 -3.39 -3.51
C ALA A 19 -11.32 -3.78 -4.99
N LEU A 20 -11.03 -5.05 -5.29
CA LEU A 20 -10.99 -5.56 -6.66
C LEU A 20 -12.37 -5.48 -7.32
N ASP A 21 -13.43 -5.91 -6.62
CA ASP A 21 -14.81 -5.81 -7.12
C ASP A 21 -15.22 -4.38 -7.49
N VAL A 22 -14.70 -3.38 -6.76
CA VAL A 22 -14.95 -1.97 -7.06
C VAL A 22 -14.14 -1.52 -8.28
N ILE A 23 -12.87 -1.92 -8.38
CA ILE A 23 -11.99 -1.57 -9.51
C ILE A 23 -12.52 -2.17 -10.81
N ASP A 24 -12.98 -3.42 -10.80
CA ASP A 24 -13.48 -4.14 -11.98
C ASP A 24 -14.72 -3.49 -12.62
N ARG A 25 -15.45 -2.67 -11.85
CA ARG A 25 -16.63 -1.94 -12.33
C ARG A 25 -16.31 -0.58 -12.96
N LEU A 26 -15.05 -0.14 -12.89
CA LEU A 26 -14.62 1.14 -13.46
C LEU A 26 -14.30 1.00 -14.96
N PRO A 27 -14.36 2.11 -15.73
CA PRO A 27 -13.83 2.15 -17.09
C PRO A 27 -12.35 1.75 -17.13
N LEU A 28 -11.90 1.18 -18.26
CA LEU A 28 -10.51 0.71 -18.40
C LEU A 28 -9.48 1.82 -18.15
N ASP A 29 -9.71 3.04 -18.64
CA ASP A 29 -8.83 4.18 -18.39
C ASP A 29 -8.66 4.49 -16.89
N ASP A 30 -9.74 4.37 -16.11
CA ASP A 30 -9.72 4.59 -14.67
C ASP A 30 -9.00 3.45 -13.94
N GLN A 31 -9.16 2.21 -14.40
CA GLN A 31 -8.41 1.06 -13.88
C GLN A 31 -6.90 1.23 -14.11
N GLU A 32 -6.50 1.66 -15.31
CA GLU A 32 -5.10 1.96 -15.64
C GLU A 32 -4.55 3.11 -14.79
N ALA A 33 -5.33 4.18 -14.59
CA ALA A 33 -4.95 5.27 -13.71
C ALA A 33 -4.73 4.82 -12.26
N ILE A 34 -5.57 3.91 -11.75
CA ILE A 34 -5.44 3.35 -10.40
C ILE A 34 -4.13 2.57 -10.25
N ILE A 35 -3.74 1.77 -11.26
CA ILE A 35 -2.47 1.02 -11.24
C ILE A 35 -1.30 1.99 -11.05
N GLU A 36 -1.25 3.07 -11.81
CA GLU A 36 -0.17 4.05 -11.74
C GLU A 36 -0.15 4.81 -10.40
N ILE A 37 -1.32 5.19 -9.89
CA ILE A 37 -1.45 5.87 -8.59
C ILE A 37 -0.99 4.96 -7.45
N VAL A 38 -1.43 3.71 -7.43
CA VAL A 38 -1.07 2.75 -6.38
C VAL A 38 0.43 2.44 -6.42
N ARG A 39 0.99 2.22 -7.61
CA ARG A 39 2.44 2.02 -7.81
C ARG A 39 3.23 3.19 -7.25
N LYS A 40 2.87 4.43 -7.62
CA LYS A 40 3.54 5.64 -7.10
C LYS A 40 3.46 5.73 -5.57
N ARG A 41 2.29 5.48 -4.99
CA ARG A 41 2.09 5.50 -3.53
C ARG A 41 2.96 4.46 -2.81
N ILE A 42 3.13 3.27 -3.37
CA ILE A 42 4.00 2.22 -2.80
C ILE A 42 5.46 2.67 -2.84
N ILE A 43 5.93 3.20 -3.97
CA ILE A 43 7.29 3.72 -4.11
C ILE A 43 7.55 4.83 -3.09
N ASP A 44 6.61 5.78 -2.96
CA ASP A 44 6.73 6.88 -2.02
C ASP A 44 6.71 6.42 -0.55
N ARG A 45 5.92 5.39 -0.22
CA ARG A 45 5.94 4.77 1.12
C ARG A 45 7.29 4.14 1.41
N ARG A 46 7.82 3.34 0.49
CA ARG A 46 9.14 2.72 0.64
C ARG A 46 10.27 3.75 0.74
N ARG A 47 10.19 4.85 -0.01
CA ARG A 47 11.15 5.96 0.09
C ARG A 47 11.12 6.61 1.46
N ARG A 48 9.93 6.82 2.03
CA ARG A 48 9.80 7.32 3.41
C ARG A 48 10.37 6.34 4.42
N GLU A 49 10.09 5.04 4.28
CA GLU A 49 10.68 4.02 5.16
C GLU A 49 12.22 4.01 5.10
N ILE A 50 12.82 4.18 3.92
CA ILE A 50 14.27 4.30 3.76
C ILE A 50 14.80 5.59 4.41
N ALA A 51 14.10 6.72 4.23
CA ALA A 51 14.48 7.99 4.85
C ALA A 51 14.40 7.93 6.38
N ASP A 52 13.34 7.34 6.92
CA ASP A 52 13.13 7.15 8.36
C ASP A 52 14.19 6.21 8.94
N ASN A 53 14.53 5.12 8.25
CA ASN A 53 15.58 4.19 8.67
C ASN A 53 16.99 4.81 8.58
N ALA A 54 17.25 5.64 7.56
CA ALA A 54 18.50 6.39 7.44
C ALA A 54 18.62 7.45 8.53
N GLN A 55 17.53 8.12 8.91
CA GLN A 55 17.49 9.06 10.03
C GLN A 55 17.75 8.33 11.35
N ALA A 56 17.12 7.18 11.59
CA ALA A 56 17.35 6.36 12.77
C ALA A 56 18.81 5.87 12.86
N THR A 57 19.42 5.49 11.74
CA THR A 57 20.83 5.09 11.67
C THR A 57 21.77 6.27 11.95
N LEU A 58 21.51 7.44 11.37
CA LEU A 58 22.30 8.65 11.64
C LEU A 58 22.15 9.14 13.08
N GLN A 59 20.96 8.96 13.67
CA GLN A 59 20.69 9.29 15.06
C GLN A 59 21.39 8.33 16.02
N ALA A 60 21.30 7.01 15.79
CA ALA A 60 22.08 6.01 16.54
C ALA A 60 23.59 6.24 16.41
N PHE A 61 24.06 6.70 15.24
CA PHE A 61 25.47 7.02 15.01
C PHE A 61 25.89 8.40 15.58
N ARG A 62 24.94 9.30 15.89
CA ARG A 62 25.18 10.53 16.67
C ARG A 62 25.18 10.21 18.16
N GLU A 63 24.27 9.38 18.62
CA GLU A 63 24.15 8.93 20.01
C GLU A 63 25.32 8.01 20.41
N GLY A 64 25.90 7.26 19.46
CA GLY A 64 27.09 6.41 19.65
C GLY A 64 28.44 7.06 19.32
N ARG A 65 28.50 8.32 18.85
CA ARG A 65 29.77 9.05 18.58
C ARG A 65 30.06 10.20 19.53
N ALA A 66 29.39 10.27 20.68
CA ALA A 66 29.79 11.16 21.77
C ALA A 66 30.93 10.61 22.65
N ALA A 67 31.57 9.49 22.26
CA ALA A 67 32.71 8.91 23.00
C ALA A 67 33.82 8.33 22.09
N LEU A 68 34.18 9.04 21.02
CA LEU A 68 35.49 8.83 20.37
C LEU A 68 36.28 10.13 20.51
N GLY A 69 36.82 10.30 21.71
CA GLY A 69 37.64 11.42 22.12
C GLY A 69 37.84 11.42 23.63
N GLN A 70 38.60 10.45 24.14
CA GLN A 70 39.70 10.55 25.12
C GLN A 70 40.21 9.14 25.46
#